data_AF-A0A2D4FAU4-F1
#
_entry.id   AF-A0A2D4FAU4-F1
#
_cell.length_a   1.000
_cell.length_b   1.000
_cell.length_c   1.000
_cell.angle_alpha   90.00
_cell.angle_beta   90.00
_cell.angle_gamma   90.00
#
_symmetry.space_group_name_H-M   'P 1'
#
loop_
_entity.id
_entity.type
_entity.pdbx_description
1 polymer ?
#
loop_
_entity_poly.entity_id
_entity_poly.type
_entity_poly.pdbx_seq_one_letter_code
_entity_poly.pdbx_strand_id
1 'polypeptide(L)'
;KDLICAFLTDRDVRLGRSGVEEIKSHLFFKNDQWDWNNIRDTAAPVVPELSSDIDSSNFDDIEDDKGQGETFPVPKAFVGNQLPFIGFTYFRENLYVAYV
;
A
#
# COMPACT_ATOMS: atom_id res chain seq x y z
N LYS A 1 3.98 -8.31 24.33
CA LYS A 1 5.33 -7.69 24.39
C LYS A 1 6.36 -8.50 23.62
N ASP A 2 6.36 -9.83 23.77
CA ASP A 2 7.31 -10.73 23.11
C ASP A 2 7.46 -10.52 21.58
N LEU A 3 6.34 -10.52 20.84
CA LEU A 3 6.33 -10.29 19.38
C LEU A 3 7.12 -9.05 18.94
N ILE A 4 6.91 -7.92 19.64
CA ILE A 4 7.59 -6.66 19.33
C ILE A 4 9.09 -6.81 19.58
N CYS A 5 9.47 -7.39 20.73
CA CYS A 5 10.87 -7.64 21.06
C CYS A 5 11.53 -8.59 20.06
N ALA A 6 10.83 -9.61 19.56
CA ALA A 6 11.34 -10.57 18.58
C ALA A 6 11.56 -9.96 17.18
N PHE A 7 10.76 -8.97 16.79
CA PHE A 7 10.97 -8.18 15.57
C PHE A 7 12.10 -7.15 15.71
N LEU A 8 12.23 -6.52 16.88
CA LEU A 8 13.21 -5.48 17.15
C LEU A 8 14.56 -6.06 17.60
N THR A 9 15.11 -6.95 16.78
CA THR A 9 16.43 -7.55 16.94
C THR A 9 17.27 -7.42 15.66
N ASP A 10 18.54 -7.81 15.74
CA ASP A 10 19.44 -7.91 14.60
C ASP A 10 18.89 -8.86 13.54
N ARG A 11 19.19 -8.57 12.26
CA ARG A 11 18.66 -9.33 11.11
C ARG A 11 18.98 -10.84 11.15
N ASP A 12 19.98 -11.24 11.94
CA ASP A 12 20.41 -12.63 12.08
C ASP A 12 19.56 -13.46 13.03
N VAL A 13 18.81 -12.80 13.92
CA VAL A 13 17.93 -13.45 14.90
C VAL A 13 16.50 -12.90 14.87
N ARG A 14 16.19 -12.02 13.91
CA ARG A 14 14.86 -11.42 13.76
C ARG A 14 13.81 -12.45 13.38
N LEU A 15 12.68 -12.42 14.10
CA LEU A 15 11.49 -13.18 13.73
C LEU A 15 11.06 -12.84 12.30
N GLY A 16 10.83 -13.86 11.48
CA GLY A 16 10.59 -13.78 10.05
C GLY A 16 11.79 -14.17 9.18
N ARG A 17 13.00 -14.32 9.76
CA ARG A 17 14.20 -14.72 9.02
C ARG A 17 14.04 -16.09 8.37
N SER A 18 13.38 -17.03 9.04
CA SER A 18 13.19 -18.41 8.54
C SER A 18 11.94 -18.54 7.66
N GLY A 19 11.24 -17.43 7.41
CA GLY A 19 10.00 -17.38 6.65
C GLY A 19 8.83 -16.86 7.49
N VAL A 20 7.68 -16.67 6.85
CA VAL A 20 6.50 -16.05 7.50
C VAL A 20 5.80 -16.98 8.50
N GLU A 21 6.00 -18.30 8.41
CA GLU A 21 5.27 -19.27 9.24
C GLU A 21 5.58 -19.13 10.74
N GLU A 22 6.81 -18.75 11.12
CA GLU A 22 7.14 -18.47 12.53
C GLU A 22 6.38 -17.25 13.07
N ILE A 23 6.15 -16.23 12.23
CA ILE A 23 5.31 -15.08 12.57
C ILE A 23 3.86 -15.52 12.74
N LYS A 24 3.33 -16.30 11.78
CA LYS A 24 1.94 -16.78 11.80
C LYS A 24 1.62 -17.65 13.02
N SER A 25 2.58 -18.46 13.46
CA SER A 25 2.44 -19.34 14.62
C SER A 25 2.60 -18.64 15.98
N HIS A 26 3.01 -17.37 16.00
CA HIS A 26 3.29 -16.66 17.23
C HIS A 26 2.01 -16.48 18.07
N LEU A 27 2.09 -16.78 19.38
CA LEU A 27 0.94 -16.83 20.29
C LEU A 27 0.12 -15.53 20.36
N PHE A 28 0.75 -14.39 20.10
CA PHE A 28 0.07 -13.09 19.98
C PHE A 28 -1.13 -13.10 19.00
N PHE A 29 -1.03 -13.85 17.90
CA PHE A 29 -2.09 -13.90 16.89
C PHE A 29 -3.16 -14.96 17.16
N LYS A 30 -3.02 -15.75 18.24
CA LYS A 30 -4.04 -16.73 18.62
C LYS A 30 -5.30 -16.01 19.07
N ASN A 31 -6.40 -16.27 18.37
CA ASN A 31 -7.70 -15.66 18.61
C ASN A 31 -8.82 -16.64 18.20
N ASP A 32 -10.07 -16.26 18.41
CA ASP A 32 -11.29 -17.03 18.11
C ASP A 32 -12.15 -16.42 17.00
N GLN A 33 -11.73 -15.29 16.41
CA GLN A 33 -12.50 -14.51 15.44
C GLN A 33 -12.10 -14.82 13.99
N TRP A 34 -10.82 -15.09 13.73
CA TRP A 34 -10.26 -15.27 12.39
C TRP A 34 -9.05 -16.21 12.39
N ASP A 35 -8.75 -16.74 11.21
CA ASP A 35 -7.51 -17.43 10.88
C ASP A 35 -6.81 -16.77 9.67
N TRP A 36 -5.58 -17.21 9.36
CA TRP A 36 -4.78 -16.61 8.29
C TRP A 36 -5.37 -16.77 6.88
N ASN A 37 -6.31 -17.68 6.68
CA ASN A 37 -6.97 -17.92 5.39
C ASN A 37 -8.24 -17.09 5.22
N ASN A 38 -8.93 -16.74 6.32
CA ASN A 38 -10.23 -16.05 6.27
C ASN A 38 -10.23 -14.62 6.82
N ILE A 39 -9.14 -14.11 7.40
CA ILE A 39 -9.11 -12.80 8.07
C ILE A 39 -9.71 -11.65 7.24
N ARG A 40 -9.56 -11.69 5.91
CA ARG A 40 -10.13 -10.68 4.99
C ARG A 40 -11.66 -10.74 4.85
N ASP A 41 -12.25 -11.90 5.09
CA ASP A 41 -13.68 -12.15 4.98
C ASP A 41 -14.40 -12.03 6.33
N THR A 42 -13.65 -11.82 7.43
CA THR A 42 -14.20 -11.59 8.76
C THR A 42 -14.56 -10.12 9.00
N ALA A 43 -15.41 -9.86 9.99
CA ALA A 43 -15.79 -8.49 10.33
C ALA A 43 -14.57 -7.69 10.82
N ALA A 44 -14.26 -6.59 10.13
CA ALA A 44 -13.19 -5.69 10.53
C ALA A 44 -13.51 -4.98 11.86
N PRO A 45 -12.51 -4.60 12.67
CA PRO A 45 -12.75 -3.87 13.93
C PRO A 45 -13.46 -2.53 13.74
N VAL A 46 -13.23 -1.86 12.61
CA VAL A 46 -13.85 -0.59 12.24
C VAL A 46 -14.26 -0.68 10.78
N VAL A 47 -15.55 -0.49 10.52
CA VAL A 47 -16.11 -0.39 9.17
C VAL A 47 -16.38 1.10 8.92
N PRO A 48 -15.77 1.74 7.90
CA PRO A 48 -15.99 3.15 7.64
C PRO A 48 -17.43 3.38 7.18
N GLU A 49 -18.10 4.36 7.77
CA GLU A 49 -19.39 4.85 7.31
C GLU A 49 -19.14 5.89 6.21
N LEU A 50 -19.48 5.55 4.96
CA LEU A 50 -19.27 6.42 3.80
C LEU A 50 -20.59 7.01 3.34
N SER A 51 -20.60 8.32 3.08
CA SER A 51 -21.76 9.05 2.59
C SER A 51 -21.94 8.97 1.06
N SER A 52 -20.85 8.74 0.31
CA SER A 52 -20.84 8.65 -1.15
C SER A 52 -19.59 7.93 -1.68
N ASP A 53 -19.53 7.70 -2.99
CA ASP A 53 -18.38 7.10 -3.68
C ASP A 53 -17.15 8.03 -3.78
N ILE A 54 -17.32 9.32 -3.49
CA ILE A 54 -16.27 10.35 -3.43
C ILE A 54 -15.99 10.83 -2.00
N ASP A 55 -16.51 10.14 -0.98
CA ASP A 55 -16.30 10.50 0.42
C ASP A 55 -14.82 10.40 0.80
N SER A 56 -14.23 11.53 1.22
CA SER A 56 -12.84 11.66 1.65
C SER A 56 -12.68 11.94 3.14
N SER A 57 -13.71 11.72 3.96
CA SER A 57 -13.74 12.06 5.40
C SER A 57 -12.69 11.35 6.27
N ASN A 58 -12.15 10.23 5.78
CA ASN A 58 -11.07 9.48 6.45
C ASN A 58 -9.66 9.96 6.03
N PHE A 59 -9.57 11.05 5.27
CA PHE A 59 -8.32 11.71 4.88
C PHE A 59 -8.29 13.12 5.48
N ASP A 60 -7.12 13.54 5.94
CA ASP A 60 -6.90 14.92 6.36
C ASP A 60 -6.94 15.87 5.14
N ASP A 61 -7.36 17.11 5.37
CA ASP A 61 -7.26 18.16 4.36
C ASP A 61 -5.79 18.44 4.04
N ILE A 62 -5.47 18.44 2.76
CA ILE A 62 -4.13 18.82 2.28
C ILE A 62 -4.13 20.31 2.02
N GLU A 63 -3.25 21.05 2.71
CA GLU A 63 -3.04 22.46 2.41
C GLU A 63 -2.46 22.62 1.00
N ASP A 64 -2.99 23.59 0.24
CA ASP A 64 -2.40 23.97 -1.04
C ASP A 64 -0.98 24.52 -0.80
N ASP A 65 0.03 23.78 -1.23
CA ASP A 65 1.36 24.35 -1.45
C ASP A 65 1.29 25.23 -2.70
N LYS A 66 0.93 26.50 -2.51
CA LYS A 66 0.78 27.51 -3.56
C LYS A 66 2.12 27.96 -4.16
N GLY A 67 3.14 27.09 -4.16
CA GLY A 67 4.32 27.26 -4.98
C GLY A 67 3.94 27.39 -6.46
N GLN A 68 4.69 28.21 -7.20
CA GLN A 68 4.61 28.15 -8.66
C GLN A 68 5.07 26.76 -9.09
N GLY A 69 4.23 26.01 -9.80
CA GLY A 69 4.60 24.67 -10.28
C GLY A 69 5.93 24.74 -11.03
N GLU A 70 6.92 23.98 -10.55
CA GLU A 70 8.25 23.96 -11.16
C GLU A 70 8.16 23.34 -12.56
N THR A 71 8.78 24.00 -13.53
CA THR A 71 8.84 23.51 -14.92
C THR A 71 10.28 23.30 -15.35
N PHE A 72 10.49 22.40 -16.31
CA PHE A 72 11.80 22.23 -16.90
C PHE A 72 12.25 23.53 -17.60
N PRO A 73 13.49 23.99 -17.38
CA PRO A 73 14.02 25.12 -18.12
C PRO A 73 14.10 24.78 -19.61
N VAL A 74 14.00 25.81 -20.46
CA VAL A 74 14.16 25.65 -21.92
C VAL A 74 15.58 25.14 -22.21
N PRO A 75 15.73 23.93 -22.76
CA PRO A 75 17.04 23.32 -22.95
C PRO A 75 17.76 23.94 -24.16
N LYS A 76 19.07 24.15 -24.06
CA LYS A 76 19.94 24.62 -25.16
C LYS A 76 20.48 23.49 -26.04
N ALA A 77 20.34 22.24 -25.60
CA ALA A 77 20.75 21.01 -26.26
C ALA A 77 19.82 19.86 -25.83
N PHE A 78 19.93 18.68 -26.45
CA PHE A 78 19.14 17.52 -26.02
C PHE A 78 19.48 17.11 -24.58
N VAL A 79 18.48 17.06 -23.71
CA VAL A 79 18.62 16.68 -22.30
C VAL A 79 17.87 15.39 -21.94
N GLY A 80 16.96 14.92 -22.80
CA GLY A 80 16.27 13.65 -22.61
C GLY A 80 15.38 13.56 -21.36
N ASN A 81 14.85 14.68 -20.84
CA ASN A 81 14.07 14.73 -19.59
C ASN A 81 12.90 13.73 -19.54
N GLN A 82 12.35 13.35 -20.69
CA GLN A 82 11.21 12.43 -20.79
C GLN A 82 11.60 10.96 -20.96
N LEU A 83 12.87 10.67 -21.25
CA LEU A 83 13.35 9.29 -21.47
C LEU A 83 13.11 8.36 -20.27
N PRO A 84 13.25 8.80 -19.00
CA PRO A 84 12.98 7.94 -17.84
C PRO A 84 11.52 7.47 -17.73
N PHE A 85 10.58 8.09 -18.46
CA PHE A 85 9.15 7.76 -18.41
C PHE A 85 8.69 6.89 -19.58
N ILE A 86 9.59 6.51 -20.49
CA ILE A 86 9.28 5.57 -21.57
C ILE A 86 8.90 4.21 -20.94
N GLY A 87 7.70 3.70 -21.29
CA GLY A 87 7.16 2.46 -20.74
C GLY A 87 6.33 2.63 -19.47
N PHE A 88 6.08 3.87 -19.03
CA PHE A 88 5.22 4.14 -17.87
C PHE A 88 3.75 3.79 -18.13
N THR A 89 3.28 3.97 -19.37
CA THR A 89 1.88 3.69 -19.73
C THR A 89 1.56 2.20 -19.53
N TYR A 90 0.58 1.94 -18.68
CA TYR A 90 0.03 0.61 -18.43
C TYR A 90 -1.47 0.63 -18.66
N PHE A 91 -1.98 -0.38 -19.37
CA PHE A 91 -3.41 -0.66 -19.49
C PHE A 91 -3.68 -2.00 -18.82
N ARG A 92 -4.59 -2.01 -17.85
CA ARG A 92 -5.10 -3.28 -17.32
C ARG A 92 -5.87 -3.97 -18.45
N GLU A 93 -5.39 -5.12 -18.91
CA GLU A 93 -6.11 -5.93 -19.88
C GLU A 93 -7.44 -6.40 -19.26
N ASN A 94 -8.54 -5.70 -19.58
CA ASN A 94 -9.95 -6.17 -19.59
C ASN A 94 -10.93 -5.01 -19.83
N LEU A 95 -10.92 -4.45 -21.05
CA LEU A 95 -12.04 -3.65 -21.57
C LEU A 95 -12.72 -4.32 -22.80
N TYR A 96 -12.41 -5.59 -23.08
CA TYR A 96 -12.96 -6.34 -24.23
C TYR A 96 -14.07 -7.35 -23.86
N VAL A 97 -14.78 -7.16 -22.75
CA VAL A 97 -16.02 -7.91 -22.50
C VAL A 97 -17.16 -6.94 -22.25
N ALA A 98 -17.52 -6.19 -23.29
CA ALA A 98 -18.80 -5.54 -23.39
C ALA A 98 -19.28 -5.64 -24.84
N TYR A 99 -20.46 -6.24 -25.01
CA TYR A 99 -21.30 -6.35 -26.22
C TYR A 99 -20.92 -7.42 -27.26
N VAL A 100 -21.36 -8.66 -27.00
CA VAL A 100 -22.18 -9.42 -27.98
C VAL A 100 -23.39 -9.97 -27.24
#